data_AF-A0A370WUH8-F1
#
_entry.id   AF-A0A370WUH8-F1
#
_cell.length_a   1.000
_cell.length_b   1.000
_cell.length_c   1.000
_cell.angle_alpha   90.00
_cell.angle_beta   90.00
_cell.angle_gamma   90.00
#
_symmetry.space_group_name_H-M   'P 1'
#
loop_
_entity.id
_entity.type
_entity.pdbx_description
1 polymer ?
#
loop_
_entity_poly.entity_id
_entity_poly.type
_entity_poly.pdbx_seq_one_letter_code
_entity_poly.pdbx_strand_id
1 'polypeptide(L)'
;MISPPAKYPRNAVDKSLRIPKAILEQNAGKPCTVAESASFLGVGAAGPYQVEVSSGIKYGFLERPNPGQIAVTDRAKRILRPQDPQDRLEGMREAVLSAPVISEVYGHYRGENLPDSQFFHNTLIDTFGVPADKVQEFQDIFIDSLNAAELLAEADGKTRVIDVSTGSSDGGSSPTLKKLEKSVKVDANDSCFVMMPFAPPLGDYYAKIYKPAIEKAGLRPVRADAEIFGTGKIIDQIWTGINSAKVLVAELTSRNPNVFYELGLAHALEKPVVLVSSNEADIPFDLKHIRVIYYDVNDPFWGNKLMDKVAENILSAINHPEEAVLRKRE
;
A
#
# COMPACT_ATOMS: atom_id res chain seq x y z
N MET A 1 32.60 -17.66 -14.85
CA MET A 1 31.66 -16.53 -14.93
C MET A 1 31.02 -16.37 -13.56
N ILE A 2 31.10 -15.19 -12.95
CA ILE A 2 30.45 -14.92 -11.66
C ILE A 2 28.95 -14.86 -11.93
N SER A 3 28.17 -15.74 -11.30
CA SER A 3 26.71 -15.71 -11.41
C SER A 3 26.21 -14.34 -10.93
N PRO A 4 25.27 -13.69 -11.65
CA PRO A 4 24.74 -12.40 -11.22
C PRO A 4 24.16 -12.50 -9.80
N PRO A 5 24.22 -11.40 -9.02
CA PRO A 5 23.68 -11.40 -7.66
C PRO A 5 22.20 -11.78 -7.68
N ALA A 6 21.77 -12.61 -6.74
CA ALA A 6 20.38 -13.06 -6.64
C ALA A 6 19.44 -11.85 -6.54
N LYS A 7 18.29 -11.91 -7.23
CA LYS A 7 17.30 -10.83 -7.26
C LYS A 7 16.55 -10.67 -5.94
N TYR A 8 16.48 -11.72 -5.13
CA TYR A 8 15.75 -11.80 -3.86
C TYR A 8 16.70 -11.97 -2.65
N PRO A 9 16.24 -11.79 -1.40
CA PRO A 9 17.03 -12.06 -0.20
C PRO A 9 17.39 -13.54 -0.07
N ARG A 10 18.63 -13.84 0.33
CA ARG A 10 19.13 -15.22 0.47
C ARG A 10 19.15 -15.73 1.92
N ASN A 11 18.51 -14.96 2.80
CA ASN A 11 18.32 -15.27 4.21
C ASN A 11 16.89 -14.89 4.56
N ALA A 12 16.32 -15.53 5.58
CA ALA A 12 15.02 -15.14 6.11
C ALA A 12 15.07 -13.73 6.73
N VAL A 13 13.90 -13.09 6.84
CA VAL A 13 13.76 -11.71 7.33
C VAL A 13 14.37 -11.50 8.72
N ASP A 14 14.11 -12.40 9.67
CA ASP A 14 14.63 -12.36 11.03
C ASP A 14 16.15 -12.58 11.08
N LYS A 15 16.65 -13.55 10.30
CA LYS A 15 18.08 -13.88 10.18
C LYS A 15 18.88 -12.69 9.61
N SER A 16 18.23 -11.83 8.82
CA SER A 16 18.86 -10.67 8.18
C SER A 16 19.06 -9.46 9.11
N LEU A 17 18.61 -9.53 10.37
CA LEU A 17 18.80 -8.46 11.37
C LEU A 17 20.09 -8.57 12.17
N ARG A 18 20.84 -9.67 12.05
CA ARG A 18 22.08 -9.91 12.79
C ARG A 18 23.13 -8.81 12.55
N ILE A 19 23.34 -8.42 11.29
CA ILE A 19 24.28 -7.34 10.93
C ILE A 19 23.78 -5.96 11.40
N PRO A 20 22.53 -5.53 11.10
CA PRO A 20 21.98 -4.29 11.63
C PRO A 20 22.10 -4.16 13.15
N LYS A 21 21.82 -5.26 13.88
CA LYS A 21 21.94 -5.32 15.34
C LYS A 21 23.38 -5.04 15.79
N ALA A 22 24.37 -5.70 15.20
CA ALA A 22 25.76 -5.48 15.53
C ALA A 22 26.24 -4.04 15.26
N ILE A 23 25.81 -3.43 14.16
CA ILE A 23 26.15 -2.02 13.85
C ILE A 23 25.51 -1.06 14.86
N LEU A 24 24.28 -1.33 15.30
CA LEU A 24 23.62 -0.54 16.34
C LEU A 24 24.30 -0.65 17.70
N GLU A 25 24.68 -1.86 18.10
CA GLU A 25 25.30 -2.13 19.40
C GLU A 25 26.74 -1.63 19.47
N GLN A 26 27.54 -1.82 18.41
CA GLN A 26 28.97 -1.54 18.42
C GLN A 26 29.35 -0.15 17.91
N ASN A 27 28.50 0.50 17.08
CA ASN A 27 28.79 1.81 16.48
C ASN A 27 27.59 2.77 16.48
N ALA A 28 26.60 2.54 17.35
CA ALA A 28 25.41 3.38 17.47
C ALA A 28 24.65 3.61 16.15
N GLY A 29 24.74 2.67 15.20
CA GLY A 29 24.06 2.77 13.90
C GLY A 29 24.73 3.68 12.87
N LYS A 30 25.91 4.24 13.16
CA LYS A 30 26.62 5.11 12.22
C LYS A 30 27.08 4.31 10.99
N PRO A 31 27.12 4.94 9.80
CA PRO A 31 27.62 4.28 8.58
C PRO A 31 29.02 3.68 8.79
N CYS A 32 29.22 2.46 8.30
CA CYS A 32 30.49 1.75 8.36
C CYS A 32 30.73 0.95 7.08
N THR A 33 31.95 0.49 6.86
CA THR A 33 32.28 -0.44 5.78
C THR A 33 31.75 -1.84 6.08
N VAL A 34 31.65 -2.68 5.04
CA VAL A 34 31.28 -4.09 5.22
C VAL A 34 32.31 -4.83 6.09
N ALA A 35 33.61 -4.49 5.95
CA ALA A 35 34.68 -5.08 6.75
C ALA A 35 34.57 -4.72 8.25
N GLU A 36 34.28 -3.46 8.57
CA GLU A 36 34.03 -3.03 9.95
C GLU A 36 32.79 -3.70 10.53
N SER A 37 31.70 -3.81 9.77
CA SER A 37 30.51 -4.52 10.25
C SER A 37 30.79 -6.00 10.57
N ALA A 38 31.68 -6.65 9.80
CA ALA A 38 32.06 -8.04 10.05
C ALA A 38 32.92 -8.18 11.31
N SER A 39 33.81 -7.22 11.58
CA SER A 39 34.63 -7.21 12.80
C SER A 39 33.78 -7.01 14.06
N PHE A 40 32.69 -6.25 13.99
CA PHE A 40 31.70 -6.13 15.08
C PHE A 40 31.11 -7.48 15.51
N LEU A 41 31.07 -8.44 14.60
CA LEU A 41 30.55 -9.80 14.80
C LEU A 41 31.66 -10.85 15.00
N GLY A 42 32.93 -10.46 14.96
CA GLY A 42 34.06 -11.39 15.07
C GLY A 42 34.18 -12.37 13.88
N VAL A 43 33.63 -12.01 12.71
CA VAL A 43 33.64 -12.86 11.51
C VAL A 43 34.36 -12.18 10.34
N GLY A 44 34.70 -12.96 9.31
CA GLY A 44 35.27 -12.42 8.06
C GLY A 44 34.20 -11.86 7.11
N ALA A 45 34.53 -10.81 6.36
CA ALA A 45 33.66 -10.18 5.36
C ALA A 45 33.59 -10.94 4.00
N ALA A 46 33.68 -12.27 4.06
CA ALA A 46 33.73 -13.16 2.90
C ALA A 46 32.34 -13.36 2.24
N GLY A 47 32.27 -14.21 1.20
CA GLY A 47 31.07 -14.46 0.40
C GLY A 47 29.76 -14.60 1.20
N PRO A 48 29.67 -15.50 2.20
CA PRO A 48 28.45 -15.66 3.00
C PRO A 48 28.02 -14.38 3.73
N TYR A 49 28.99 -13.60 4.23
CA TYR A 49 28.72 -12.33 4.89
C TYR A 49 28.20 -11.27 3.92
N GLN A 50 28.77 -11.20 2.71
CA GLN A 50 28.30 -10.31 1.64
C GLN A 50 26.87 -10.66 1.19
N VAL A 51 26.53 -11.95 1.17
CA VAL A 51 25.17 -12.43 0.87
C VAL A 51 24.19 -11.95 1.94
N GLU A 52 24.56 -12.05 3.22
CA GLU A 52 23.73 -11.56 4.33
C GLU A 52 23.54 -10.03 4.28
N VAL A 53 24.60 -9.27 3.96
CA VAL A 53 24.48 -7.82 3.70
C VAL A 53 23.50 -7.55 2.56
N SER A 54 23.57 -8.33 1.47
CA SER A 54 22.64 -8.20 0.34
C SER A 54 21.20 -8.50 0.76
N SER A 55 20.97 -9.52 1.58
CA SER A 55 19.64 -9.83 2.15
C SER A 55 19.14 -8.68 3.03
N GLY A 56 19.97 -8.15 3.92
CA GLY A 56 19.64 -7.01 4.77
C GLY A 56 19.27 -5.75 3.98
N ILE A 57 19.95 -5.50 2.86
CA ILE A 57 19.59 -4.39 1.94
C ILE A 57 18.22 -4.64 1.30
N LYS A 58 17.96 -5.86 0.81
CA LYS A 58 16.70 -6.19 0.12
C LYS A 58 15.47 -6.18 1.04
N TYR A 59 15.65 -6.48 2.33
CA TYR A 59 14.60 -6.28 3.34
C TYR A 59 14.49 -4.83 3.83
N GLY A 60 15.36 -3.94 3.38
CA GLY A 60 15.39 -2.54 3.81
C GLY A 60 15.88 -2.35 5.25
N PHE A 61 16.71 -3.25 5.78
CA PHE A 61 17.37 -3.10 7.08
C PHE A 61 18.71 -2.38 6.99
N LEU A 62 19.36 -2.50 5.84
CA LEU A 62 20.60 -1.83 5.52
C LEU A 62 20.40 -0.98 4.26
N GLU A 63 21.14 0.11 4.18
CA GLU A 63 21.24 0.93 2.97
C GLU A 63 22.69 1.24 2.64
N ARG A 64 22.96 1.71 1.42
CA ARG A 64 24.28 2.14 0.98
C ARG A 64 24.33 3.66 0.85
N PRO A 65 24.68 4.40 1.92
CA PRO A 65 24.70 5.86 1.88
C PRO A 65 25.82 6.39 0.99
N ASN A 66 26.95 5.67 0.92
CA ASN A 66 28.11 5.99 0.08
C ASN A 66 28.71 4.71 -0.52
N PRO A 67 29.48 4.81 -1.62
CA PRO A 67 30.22 3.67 -2.17
C PRO A 67 31.06 2.97 -1.09
N GLY A 68 30.89 1.65 -0.96
CA GLY A 68 31.61 0.83 0.02
C GLY A 68 31.10 0.88 1.46
N GLN A 69 30.16 1.78 1.78
CA GLN A 69 29.55 1.88 3.11
C GLN A 69 28.17 1.21 3.16
N ILE A 70 27.79 0.80 4.37
CA ILE A 70 26.46 0.36 4.76
C ILE A 70 26.03 1.11 6.02
N ALA A 71 24.73 1.37 6.15
CA ALA A 71 24.14 1.98 7.34
C ALA A 71 22.82 1.29 7.71
N VAL A 72 22.44 1.40 8.98
CA VAL A 72 21.19 0.84 9.50
C VAL A 72 20.04 1.80 9.23
N THR A 73 18.98 1.29 8.59
CA THR A 73 17.79 2.09 8.27
C THR A 73 16.91 2.33 9.50
N ASP A 74 15.96 3.26 9.40
CA ASP A 74 14.99 3.50 10.47
C ASP A 74 14.05 2.31 10.69
N ARG A 75 13.73 1.54 9.63
CA ARG A 75 13.00 0.27 9.75
C ARG A 75 13.74 -0.71 10.67
N ALA A 76 15.02 -0.94 10.44
CA ALA A 76 15.81 -1.83 11.29
C ALA A 76 15.91 -1.31 12.73
N LYS A 77 16.08 0.00 12.94
CA LYS A 77 16.07 0.60 14.27
C LYS A 77 14.74 0.36 14.99
N ARG A 78 13.61 0.55 14.31
CA ARG A 78 12.27 0.32 14.85
C ARG A 78 12.07 -1.13 15.30
N ILE A 79 12.52 -2.10 14.49
CA ILE A 79 12.42 -3.54 14.82
C ILE A 79 13.33 -3.95 15.99
N LEU A 80 14.54 -3.38 16.05
CA LEU A 80 15.57 -3.76 17.03
C LEU A 80 15.47 -2.99 18.34
N ARG A 81 14.87 -1.79 18.32
CA ARG A 81 14.66 -0.90 19.47
C ARG A 81 13.21 -0.37 19.47
N PRO A 82 12.21 -1.26 19.54
CA PRO A 82 10.80 -0.88 19.47
C PRO A 82 10.43 0.07 20.61
N GLN A 83 9.59 1.06 20.30
CA GLN A 83 8.96 1.96 21.28
C GLN A 83 7.49 1.58 21.52
N ASP A 84 6.87 0.89 20.55
CA ASP A 84 5.54 0.31 20.64
C ASP A 84 5.59 -1.24 20.57
N PRO A 85 4.72 -1.98 21.28
CA PRO A 85 4.62 -3.43 21.16
C PRO A 85 4.48 -3.96 19.73
N GLN A 86 3.87 -3.19 18.82
CA GLN A 86 3.64 -3.58 17.42
C GLN A 86 4.82 -3.27 16.49
N ASP A 87 5.76 -2.40 16.89
CA ASP A 87 6.86 -1.93 16.03
C ASP A 87 7.67 -3.06 15.41
N ARG A 88 7.93 -4.11 16.19
CA ARG A 88 8.68 -5.26 15.73
C ARG A 88 7.92 -6.01 14.66
N LEU A 89 6.65 -6.33 14.91
CA LEU A 89 5.81 -7.11 14.01
C LEU A 89 5.54 -6.35 12.71
N GLU A 90 5.14 -5.08 12.82
CA GLU A 90 4.90 -4.21 11.67
C GLU A 90 6.16 -4.02 10.82
N GLY A 91 7.31 -3.77 11.46
CA GLY A 91 8.57 -3.62 10.74
C GLY A 91 8.99 -4.90 10.01
N MET A 92 8.76 -6.09 10.59
CA MET A 92 9.01 -7.37 9.92
C MET A 92 8.08 -7.58 8.73
N ARG A 93 6.78 -7.28 8.89
CA ARG A 93 5.81 -7.33 7.79
C ARG A 93 6.21 -6.40 6.66
N GLU A 94 6.51 -5.13 6.95
CA GLU A 94 7.01 -4.19 5.94
C GLU A 94 8.26 -4.67 5.21
N ALA A 95 9.18 -5.32 5.93
CA ALA A 95 10.39 -5.90 5.34
C ALA A 95 10.05 -7.01 4.33
N VAL A 96 9.21 -7.97 4.72
CA VAL A 96 8.74 -9.05 3.82
C VAL A 96 7.99 -8.48 2.61
N LEU A 97 7.09 -7.54 2.86
CA LEU A 97 6.20 -6.95 1.86
C LEU A 97 6.90 -6.01 0.87
N SER A 98 8.13 -5.59 1.14
CA SER A 98 8.96 -4.80 0.24
C SER A 98 10.15 -5.57 -0.36
N ALA A 99 10.39 -6.80 0.10
CA ALA A 99 11.49 -7.62 -0.38
C ALA A 99 11.23 -8.11 -1.81
N PRO A 100 12.16 -7.90 -2.77
CA PRO A 100 11.99 -8.30 -4.16
C PRO A 100 11.69 -9.80 -4.31
N VAL A 101 10.82 -10.14 -5.27
CA VAL A 101 10.28 -11.49 -5.51
C VAL A 101 9.43 -12.05 -4.36
N ILE A 102 9.84 -11.89 -3.10
CA ILE A 102 9.05 -12.32 -1.93
C ILE A 102 7.71 -11.58 -1.89
N SER A 103 7.71 -10.25 -2.10
CA SER A 103 6.50 -9.44 -2.12
C SER A 103 5.54 -9.81 -3.26
N GLU A 104 6.09 -10.19 -4.42
CA GLU A 104 5.32 -10.64 -5.59
C GLU A 104 4.64 -11.98 -5.32
N VAL A 105 5.38 -12.95 -4.77
CA VAL A 105 4.84 -14.26 -4.39
C VAL A 105 3.79 -14.11 -3.28
N TYR A 106 4.07 -13.30 -2.25
CA TYR A 106 3.08 -12.98 -1.22
C TYR A 106 1.82 -12.36 -1.84
N GLY A 107 1.97 -11.37 -2.73
CA GLY A 107 0.85 -10.68 -3.36
C GLY A 107 -0.04 -11.59 -4.21
N HIS A 108 0.52 -12.65 -4.79
CA HIS A 108 -0.21 -13.65 -5.56
C HIS A 108 -1.02 -14.61 -4.68
N TYR A 109 -0.51 -14.96 -3.49
CA TYR A 109 -1.15 -15.94 -2.59
C TYR A 109 -1.84 -15.32 -1.37
N ARG A 110 -1.75 -14.02 -1.13
CA ARG A 110 -2.39 -13.37 0.04
C ARG A 110 -3.89 -13.69 0.08
N GLY A 111 -4.37 -14.11 1.25
CA GLY A 111 -5.76 -14.53 1.46
C GLY A 111 -6.07 -15.96 1.03
N GLU A 112 -5.20 -16.59 0.25
CA GLU A 112 -5.34 -17.95 -0.29
C GLU A 112 -4.51 -18.98 0.49
N ASN A 113 -4.82 -20.26 0.26
CA ASN A 113 -3.98 -21.36 0.73
C ASN A 113 -2.78 -21.54 -0.20
N LEU A 114 -1.61 -21.80 0.38
CA LEU A 114 -0.47 -22.25 -0.42
C LEU A 114 -0.81 -23.60 -1.06
N PRO A 115 -0.50 -23.77 -2.35
CA PRO A 115 -0.72 -25.03 -3.03
C PRO A 115 0.27 -26.08 -2.52
N ASP A 116 -0.01 -27.34 -2.81
CA ASP A 116 0.90 -28.44 -2.49
C ASP A 116 2.28 -28.27 -3.14
N SER A 117 3.29 -28.84 -2.50
CA SER A 117 4.70 -28.46 -2.70
C SER A 117 5.16 -28.52 -4.16
N GLN A 118 4.63 -29.44 -4.97
CA GLN A 118 5.01 -29.56 -6.38
C GLN A 118 4.43 -28.41 -7.24
N PHE A 119 3.18 -28.01 -7.02
CA PHE A 119 2.58 -26.90 -7.75
C PHE A 119 3.21 -25.58 -7.34
N PHE A 120 3.44 -25.37 -6.03
CA PHE A 120 4.12 -24.17 -5.55
C PHE A 120 5.49 -24.01 -6.20
N HIS A 121 6.27 -25.09 -6.23
CA HIS A 121 7.59 -25.14 -6.87
C HIS A 121 7.54 -24.76 -8.35
N ASN A 122 6.60 -25.31 -9.12
CA ASN A 122 6.44 -24.97 -10.54
C ASN A 122 6.08 -23.49 -10.73
N THR A 123 5.14 -22.96 -9.93
CA THR A 123 4.76 -21.54 -10.02
C THR A 123 5.94 -20.61 -9.72
N LEU A 124 6.78 -20.93 -8.73
CA LEU A 124 7.99 -20.16 -8.42
C LEU A 124 8.94 -20.06 -9.62
N ILE A 125 9.08 -21.13 -10.40
CA ILE A 125 9.94 -21.15 -11.59
C ILE A 125 9.25 -20.41 -12.75
N ASP A 126 8.04 -20.84 -13.11
CA ASP A 126 7.37 -20.45 -14.35
C ASP A 126 6.82 -19.02 -14.30
N THR A 127 6.34 -18.58 -13.13
CA THR A 127 5.69 -17.27 -12.96
C THR A 127 6.64 -16.23 -12.36
N PHE A 128 7.38 -16.59 -11.32
CA PHE A 128 8.22 -15.65 -10.58
C PHE A 128 9.70 -15.67 -11.00
N GLY A 129 10.06 -16.54 -11.96
CA GLY A 129 11.41 -16.60 -12.54
C GLY A 129 12.49 -17.00 -11.53
N VAL A 130 12.13 -17.77 -10.49
CA VAL A 130 13.10 -18.33 -9.56
C VAL A 130 13.89 -19.44 -10.27
N PRO A 131 15.24 -19.43 -10.24
CA PRO A 131 16.04 -20.47 -10.89
C PRO A 131 15.71 -21.86 -10.33
N ALA A 132 15.57 -22.85 -11.21
CA ALA A 132 15.19 -24.22 -10.84
C ALA A 132 16.18 -24.87 -9.84
N ASP A 133 17.46 -24.51 -9.86
CA ASP A 133 18.45 -25.00 -8.90
C ASP A 133 18.41 -24.29 -7.54
N LYS A 134 17.61 -23.22 -7.40
CA LYS A 134 17.49 -22.39 -6.19
C LYS A 134 16.09 -22.34 -5.60
N VAL A 135 15.11 -22.95 -6.27
CA VAL A 135 13.69 -22.88 -5.90
C VAL A 135 13.41 -23.42 -4.50
N GLN A 136 14.01 -24.55 -4.08
CA GLN A 136 13.82 -25.08 -2.73
C GLN A 136 14.33 -24.10 -1.68
N GLU A 137 15.52 -23.55 -1.90
CA GLU A 137 16.09 -22.55 -1.00
C GLU A 137 15.24 -21.28 -0.93
N PHE A 138 14.73 -20.81 -2.07
CA PHE A 138 13.79 -19.68 -2.10
C PHE A 138 12.52 -19.99 -1.29
N GLN A 139 11.94 -21.18 -1.49
CA GLN A 139 10.75 -21.62 -0.76
C GLN A 139 11.01 -21.62 0.75
N ASP A 140 12.14 -22.17 1.20
CA ASP A 140 12.50 -22.18 2.62
C ASP A 140 12.63 -20.75 3.17
N ILE A 141 13.31 -19.85 2.44
CA ILE A 141 13.45 -18.43 2.82
C ILE A 141 12.09 -17.73 2.87
N PHE A 142 11.23 -17.99 1.89
CA PHE A 142 9.89 -17.40 1.80
C PHE A 142 9.05 -17.81 3.00
N ILE A 143 8.96 -19.12 3.27
CA ILE A 143 8.18 -19.67 4.38
C ILE A 143 8.73 -19.19 5.73
N ASP A 144 10.04 -19.28 5.95
CA ASP A 144 10.69 -18.78 7.18
C ASP A 144 10.39 -17.28 7.39
N SER A 145 10.43 -16.49 6.32
CA SER A 145 10.21 -15.05 6.40
C SER A 145 8.76 -14.69 6.71
N LEU A 146 7.81 -15.35 6.06
CA LEU A 146 6.39 -15.12 6.34
C LEU A 146 6.02 -15.61 7.75
N ASN A 147 6.59 -16.73 8.23
CA ASN A 147 6.42 -17.18 9.61
C ASN A 147 6.95 -16.14 10.62
N ALA A 148 8.17 -15.62 10.40
CA ALA A 148 8.76 -14.61 11.27
C ALA A 148 8.00 -13.28 11.29
N ALA A 149 7.22 -12.99 10.25
CA ALA A 149 6.36 -11.82 10.13
C ALA A 149 4.88 -12.08 10.49
N GLU A 150 4.55 -13.29 11.01
CA GLU A 150 3.19 -13.73 11.30
C GLU A 150 2.23 -13.50 10.12
N LEU A 151 2.64 -13.99 8.94
CA LEU A 151 1.90 -13.92 7.67
C LEU A 151 1.40 -15.29 7.19
N LEU A 152 1.59 -16.35 7.98
CA LEU A 152 1.04 -17.68 7.71
C LEU A 152 0.15 -18.11 8.88
N ALA A 153 -0.95 -18.78 8.55
CA ALA A 153 -1.82 -19.46 9.51
C ALA A 153 -2.04 -20.90 9.05
N GLU A 154 -2.13 -21.83 10.01
CA GLU A 154 -2.52 -23.21 9.74
C GLU A 154 -4.03 -23.37 9.93
N ALA A 155 -4.73 -23.83 8.89
CA ALA A 155 -6.16 -24.14 8.93
C ALA A 155 -6.43 -25.43 8.14
N ASP A 156 -7.12 -26.39 8.76
CA ASP A 156 -7.49 -27.68 8.14
C ASP A 156 -6.31 -28.44 7.48
N GLY A 157 -5.13 -28.36 8.10
CA GLY A 157 -3.90 -29.00 7.59
C GLY A 157 -3.31 -28.35 6.34
N LYS A 158 -3.74 -27.12 6.03
CA LYS A 158 -3.21 -26.29 4.95
C LYS A 158 -2.64 -24.98 5.51
N THR A 159 -1.52 -24.58 4.94
CA THR A 159 -0.90 -23.29 5.26
C THR A 159 -1.57 -22.19 4.43
N ARG A 160 -2.21 -21.24 5.10
CA ARG A 160 -2.87 -20.08 4.52
C ARG A 160 -2.00 -18.83 4.64
N VAL A 161 -1.90 -18.04 3.57
CA VAL A 161 -1.22 -16.75 3.62
C VAL A 161 -2.19 -15.69 4.15
N ILE A 162 -1.85 -15.09 5.28
CA ILE A 162 -2.66 -14.06 5.93
C ILE A 162 -2.58 -12.78 5.11
N ASP A 163 -3.74 -12.22 4.77
CA ASP A 163 -3.81 -10.93 4.11
C ASP A 163 -3.74 -9.78 5.12
N VAL A 164 -2.53 -9.27 5.37
CA VAL A 164 -2.31 -8.06 6.18
C VAL A 164 -2.31 -6.78 5.34
N SER A 165 -2.63 -6.86 4.04
CA SER A 165 -2.76 -5.67 3.18
C SER A 165 -4.03 -4.87 3.48
N THR A 166 -4.93 -5.46 4.26
CA THR A 166 -5.85 -4.74 5.13
C THR A 166 -5.09 -4.46 6.42
N GLY A 167 -4.70 -3.21 6.67
CA GLY A 167 -4.23 -2.84 8.00
C GLY A 167 -5.32 -3.20 8.99
N SER A 168 -5.11 -4.25 9.78
CA SER A 168 -6.09 -4.81 10.74
C SER A 168 -7.35 -5.40 10.09
N SER A 169 -7.36 -6.72 9.89
CA SER A 169 -8.58 -7.54 9.83
C SER A 169 -8.47 -8.68 10.84
N ASP A 170 -8.55 -8.40 12.14
CA ASP A 170 -9.87 -8.51 12.78
C ASP A 170 -10.90 -7.58 12.14
N GLY A 171 -11.96 -8.19 11.59
CA GLY A 171 -13.03 -7.53 10.82
C GLY A 171 -13.65 -6.32 11.52
N GLY A 172 -12.99 -5.18 11.41
CA GLY A 172 -13.45 -3.95 11.98
C GLY A 172 -12.62 -2.79 11.48
N SER A 173 -13.30 -1.90 10.76
CA SER A 173 -12.91 -0.53 10.41
C SER A 173 -11.79 0.07 11.29
N SER A 174 -10.84 0.81 10.68
CA SER A 174 -9.84 1.64 11.36
C SER A 174 -10.47 2.32 12.59
N PRO A 175 -9.81 2.43 13.75
CA PRO A 175 -10.41 3.06 14.94
C PRO A 175 -10.93 4.47 14.66
N THR A 176 -10.31 5.19 13.71
CA THR A 176 -10.79 6.46 13.16
C THR A 176 -12.09 6.27 12.37
N LEU A 177 -12.12 5.30 11.45
CA LEU A 177 -13.30 4.97 10.65
C LEU A 177 -14.48 4.48 11.52
N LYS A 178 -14.27 3.59 12.51
CA LYS A 178 -15.32 3.17 13.48
C LYS A 178 -15.89 4.35 14.27
N LYS A 179 -15.02 5.31 14.63
CA LYS A 179 -15.44 6.51 15.35
C LYS A 179 -16.30 7.40 14.45
N LEU A 180 -15.89 7.59 13.20
CA LEU A 180 -16.60 8.36 12.19
C LEU A 180 -17.95 7.71 11.81
N GLU A 181 -17.97 6.40 11.59
CA GLU A 181 -19.19 5.61 11.32
C GLU A 181 -20.23 5.78 12.42
N LYS A 182 -19.81 5.88 13.69
CA LYS A 182 -20.72 6.11 14.82
C LYS A 182 -21.21 7.55 14.94
N SER A 183 -20.43 8.53 14.48
CA SER A 183 -20.77 9.96 14.58
C SER A 183 -21.56 10.48 13.39
N VAL A 184 -21.41 9.86 12.21
CA VAL A 184 -22.03 10.32 10.97
C VAL A 184 -23.33 9.56 10.71
N LYS A 185 -24.44 10.28 10.53
CA LYS A 185 -25.70 9.69 10.06
C LYS A 185 -25.69 9.65 8.53
N VAL A 186 -25.64 8.45 7.97
CA VAL A 186 -25.80 8.18 6.54
C VAL A 186 -27.16 7.52 6.32
N ASP A 187 -27.99 8.07 5.43
CA ASP A 187 -29.28 7.48 5.08
C ASP A 187 -29.11 6.42 3.99
N ALA A 188 -30.00 5.42 3.93
CA ALA A 188 -29.92 4.32 2.96
C ALA A 188 -29.94 4.76 1.49
N ASN A 189 -30.43 5.98 1.21
CA ASN A 189 -30.47 6.57 -0.12
C ASN A 189 -29.32 7.55 -0.41
N ASP A 190 -28.47 7.85 0.58
CA ASP A 190 -27.32 8.74 0.37
C ASP A 190 -26.33 8.08 -0.61
N SER A 191 -25.94 8.84 -1.63
CA SER A 191 -25.00 8.37 -2.65
C SER A 191 -23.71 9.18 -2.66
N CYS A 192 -22.64 8.55 -3.12
CA CYS A 192 -21.40 9.22 -3.46
C CYS A 192 -21.17 9.14 -4.97
N PHE A 193 -21.01 10.30 -5.61
CA PHE A 193 -20.78 10.38 -7.06
C PHE A 193 -19.28 10.46 -7.37
N VAL A 194 -18.80 9.61 -8.28
CA VAL A 194 -17.39 9.52 -8.65
C VAL A 194 -17.15 10.16 -10.02
N MET A 195 -16.37 11.23 -10.01
CA MET A 195 -15.87 11.95 -11.19
C MET A 195 -14.46 11.46 -11.48
N MET A 196 -14.26 10.72 -12.57
CA MET A 196 -12.97 10.10 -12.86
C MET A 196 -12.75 9.85 -14.36
N PRO A 197 -11.47 9.72 -14.79
CA PRO A 197 -11.18 9.28 -16.15
C PRO A 197 -11.64 7.84 -16.39
N PHE A 198 -12.24 7.57 -17.55
CA PHE A 198 -12.72 6.24 -17.92
C PHE A 198 -11.63 5.34 -18.52
N ALA A 199 -10.59 5.94 -19.11
CA ALA A 199 -9.55 5.17 -19.78
C ALA A 199 -8.71 4.38 -18.75
N PRO A 200 -8.30 3.15 -19.08
CA PRO A 200 -7.28 2.45 -18.29
C PRO A 200 -5.98 3.27 -18.18
N PRO A 201 -5.24 3.15 -17.07
CA PRO A 201 -5.51 2.27 -15.92
C PRO A 201 -6.55 2.82 -14.93
N LEU A 202 -6.85 4.13 -14.97
CA LEU A 202 -7.69 4.79 -13.96
C LEU A 202 -9.14 4.26 -13.95
N GLY A 203 -9.71 3.93 -15.11
CA GLY A 203 -11.07 3.39 -15.22
C GLY A 203 -11.30 2.12 -14.38
N ASP A 204 -10.27 1.29 -14.19
CA ASP A 204 -10.32 0.06 -13.39
C ASP A 204 -10.40 0.35 -11.89
N TYR A 205 -9.96 1.54 -11.45
CA TYR A 205 -9.90 1.91 -10.04
C TYR A 205 -11.30 2.06 -9.45
N TYR A 206 -12.31 2.31 -10.28
CA TYR A 206 -13.69 2.37 -9.78
C TYR A 206 -14.11 1.08 -9.08
N ALA A 207 -14.03 -0.05 -9.78
CA ALA A 207 -14.48 -1.32 -9.26
C ALA A 207 -13.57 -1.83 -8.12
N LYS A 208 -12.27 -1.53 -8.20
CA LYS A 208 -11.26 -2.05 -7.26
C LYS A 208 -11.07 -1.19 -6.01
N ILE A 209 -11.37 0.11 -6.06
CA ILE A 209 -11.01 1.09 -5.02
C ILE A 209 -12.21 1.96 -4.65
N TYR A 210 -12.77 2.72 -5.60
CA TYR A 210 -13.77 3.74 -5.26
C TYR A 210 -15.10 3.15 -4.82
N LYS A 211 -15.61 2.17 -5.57
CA LYS A 211 -16.84 1.44 -5.22
C LYS A 211 -16.75 0.82 -3.82
N PRO A 212 -15.74 -0.01 -3.48
CA PRO A 212 -15.64 -0.59 -2.15
C PRO A 212 -15.38 0.46 -1.05
N ALA A 213 -14.64 1.54 -1.33
CA ALA A 213 -14.45 2.63 -0.36
C ALA A 213 -15.76 3.32 0.01
N ILE A 214 -16.61 3.59 -0.99
CA ILE A 214 -17.90 4.24 -0.82
C ILE A 214 -18.87 3.33 -0.06
N GLU A 215 -18.92 2.05 -0.44
CA GLU A 215 -19.74 1.04 0.26
C GLU A 215 -19.28 0.87 1.71
N LYS A 216 -17.97 0.92 1.97
CA LYS A 216 -17.39 0.89 3.32
C LYS A 216 -17.77 2.13 4.15
N ALA A 217 -17.97 3.28 3.52
CA ALA A 217 -18.52 4.48 4.16
C ALA A 217 -20.05 4.45 4.32
N GLY A 218 -20.73 3.38 3.87
CA GLY A 218 -22.17 3.21 4.00
C GLY A 218 -23.01 3.95 2.95
N LEU A 219 -22.40 4.48 1.89
CA LEU A 219 -23.12 5.18 0.81
C LEU A 219 -23.31 4.29 -0.42
N ARG A 220 -24.27 4.67 -1.28
CA ARG A 220 -24.43 4.06 -2.60
C ARG A 220 -23.42 4.64 -3.60
N PRO A 221 -22.55 3.84 -4.23
CA PRO A 221 -21.61 4.33 -5.24
C PRO A 221 -22.33 4.61 -6.57
N VAL A 222 -22.07 5.78 -7.13
CA VAL A 222 -22.58 6.20 -8.45
C VAL A 222 -21.42 6.66 -9.31
N ARG A 223 -21.28 6.06 -10.50
CA ARG A 223 -20.38 6.52 -11.55
C ARG A 223 -21.19 6.85 -12.79
N ALA A 224 -20.72 7.83 -13.55
CA ALA A 224 -21.45 8.38 -14.68
C ALA A 224 -21.63 7.43 -15.88
N ASP A 225 -21.27 6.15 -15.80
CA ASP A 225 -21.39 5.18 -16.90
C ASP A 225 -22.35 4.01 -16.60
N ALA A 226 -22.62 3.67 -15.34
CA ALA A 226 -23.40 2.47 -15.00
C ALA A 226 -24.91 2.64 -15.21
N GLU A 227 -25.45 3.86 -15.09
CA GLU A 227 -26.90 4.15 -15.17
C GLU A 227 -27.26 5.19 -16.25
N ILE A 228 -26.28 5.72 -16.98
CA ILE A 228 -26.39 7.01 -17.68
C ILE A 228 -26.45 6.87 -19.22
N PHE A 229 -26.38 5.65 -19.77
CA PHE A 229 -26.65 5.42 -21.21
C PHE A 229 -28.14 5.47 -21.59
N GLY A 230 -28.95 6.23 -20.85
CA GLY A 230 -30.31 6.60 -21.23
C GLY A 230 -30.31 7.77 -22.22
N THR A 231 -31.35 7.86 -23.04
CA THR A 231 -31.58 8.94 -24.02
C THR A 231 -31.75 10.30 -23.33
N GLY A 232 -30.67 11.05 -23.13
CA GLY A 232 -30.65 12.41 -22.56
C GLY A 232 -29.36 13.16 -22.92
N LYS A 233 -29.30 14.48 -22.69
CA LYS A 233 -28.02 15.20 -22.83
C LYS A 233 -27.12 14.77 -21.68
N ILE A 234 -25.92 14.28 -21.99
CA ILE A 234 -24.90 13.81 -21.03
C ILE A 234 -24.72 14.79 -19.86
N ILE A 235 -24.81 16.09 -20.13
CA ILE A 235 -24.67 17.17 -19.15
C ILE A 235 -25.78 17.16 -18.08
N ASP A 236 -27.02 16.84 -18.44
CA ASP A 236 -28.17 16.83 -17.53
C ASP A 236 -28.05 15.67 -16.53
N GLN A 237 -27.47 14.56 -16.97
CA GLN A 237 -27.24 13.38 -16.15
C GLN A 237 -26.06 13.57 -15.20
N ILE A 238 -24.97 14.20 -15.67
CA ILE A 238 -23.87 14.64 -14.82
C ILE A 238 -24.39 15.61 -13.75
N TRP A 239 -25.17 16.61 -14.16
CA TRP A 239 -25.77 17.57 -13.24
C TRP A 239 -26.65 16.88 -12.19
N THR A 240 -27.50 15.94 -12.62
CA THR A 240 -28.36 15.16 -11.72
C THR A 240 -27.53 14.33 -10.74
N GLY A 241 -26.47 13.68 -11.22
CA GLY A 241 -25.54 12.90 -10.40
C GLY A 241 -24.86 13.75 -9.34
N ILE A 242 -24.29 14.89 -9.73
CA ILE A 242 -23.64 15.85 -8.82
C ILE A 242 -24.65 16.39 -7.79
N ASN A 243 -25.82 16.83 -8.25
CA ASN A 243 -26.80 17.47 -7.39
C ASN A 243 -27.40 16.50 -6.36
N SER A 244 -27.69 15.26 -6.77
CA SER A 244 -28.29 14.24 -5.90
C SER A 244 -27.33 13.59 -4.91
N ALA A 245 -26.02 13.60 -5.19
CA ALA A 245 -25.03 12.98 -4.33
C ALA A 245 -24.87 13.70 -2.99
N LYS A 246 -24.70 12.96 -1.90
CA LYS A 246 -24.40 13.52 -0.59
C LYS A 246 -22.99 14.10 -0.53
N VAL A 247 -22.06 13.45 -1.22
CA VAL A 247 -20.63 13.79 -1.33
C VAL A 247 -20.09 13.29 -2.67
N LEU A 248 -18.99 13.88 -3.13
CA LEU A 248 -18.35 13.49 -4.38
C LEU A 248 -16.90 13.06 -4.16
N VAL A 249 -16.39 12.23 -5.07
CA VAL A 249 -14.96 11.91 -5.19
C VAL A 249 -14.48 12.34 -6.58
N ALA A 250 -13.36 13.05 -6.64
CA ALA A 250 -12.76 13.53 -7.88
C ALA A 250 -11.35 12.95 -8.07
N GLU A 251 -11.15 12.14 -9.11
CA GLU A 251 -9.84 11.61 -9.52
C GLU A 251 -9.18 12.56 -10.54
N LEU A 252 -8.17 13.29 -10.09
CA LEU A 252 -7.53 14.38 -10.84
C LEU A 252 -6.23 13.95 -11.54
N THR A 253 -5.78 12.71 -11.36
CA THR A 253 -4.60 12.18 -12.05
C THR A 253 -4.72 12.38 -13.56
N SER A 254 -3.61 12.74 -14.22
CA SER A 254 -3.49 13.03 -15.65
C SER A 254 -4.23 14.28 -16.14
N ARG A 255 -4.76 15.10 -15.23
CA ARG A 255 -5.40 16.38 -15.52
C ARG A 255 -6.57 16.29 -16.51
N ASN A 256 -7.45 15.32 -16.34
CA ASN A 256 -8.56 15.13 -17.27
C ASN A 256 -9.51 16.35 -17.28
N PRO A 257 -9.72 17.00 -18.45
CA PRO A 257 -10.49 18.24 -18.54
C PRO A 257 -11.97 18.05 -18.20
N ASN A 258 -12.53 16.86 -18.45
CA ASN A 258 -13.92 16.58 -18.12
C ASN A 258 -14.12 16.49 -16.60
N VAL A 259 -13.19 15.84 -15.90
CA VAL A 259 -13.26 15.76 -14.43
C VAL A 259 -13.13 17.15 -13.80
N PHE A 260 -12.27 18.03 -14.32
CA PHE A 260 -12.20 19.41 -13.85
C PHE A 260 -13.47 20.22 -14.15
N TYR A 261 -14.10 19.99 -15.31
CA TYR A 261 -15.38 20.61 -15.64
C TYR A 261 -16.47 20.19 -14.63
N GLU A 262 -16.59 18.89 -14.36
CA GLU A 262 -17.52 18.34 -13.37
C GLU A 262 -17.22 18.85 -11.95
N LEU A 263 -15.93 18.93 -11.58
CA LEU A 263 -15.49 19.50 -10.30
C LEU A 263 -15.89 20.98 -10.18
N GLY A 264 -15.75 21.76 -11.25
CA GLY A 264 -16.19 23.15 -11.30
C GLY A 264 -17.69 23.28 -11.05
N LEU A 265 -18.51 22.41 -11.65
CA LEU A 265 -19.96 22.36 -11.40
C LEU A 265 -20.27 21.97 -9.95
N ALA A 266 -19.57 20.98 -9.39
CA ALA A 266 -19.73 20.55 -8.00
C ALA A 266 -19.40 21.68 -7.01
N HIS A 267 -18.32 22.42 -7.26
CA HIS A 267 -17.95 23.59 -6.47
C HIS A 267 -19.00 24.72 -6.58
N ALA A 268 -19.52 24.98 -7.78
CA ALA A 268 -20.56 25.99 -7.97
C ALA A 268 -21.87 25.65 -7.23
N LEU A 269 -22.12 24.35 -7.02
CA LEU A 269 -23.25 23.82 -6.24
C LEU A 269 -22.92 23.63 -4.75
N GLU A 270 -21.74 24.07 -4.30
CA GLU A 270 -21.27 23.96 -2.91
C GLU A 270 -21.32 22.52 -2.38
N LYS A 271 -21.09 21.53 -3.26
CA LYS A 271 -21.08 20.14 -2.88
C LYS A 271 -19.73 19.78 -2.22
N PRO A 272 -19.72 18.96 -1.16
CA PRO A 272 -18.47 18.48 -0.58
C PRO A 272 -17.78 17.50 -1.52
N VAL A 273 -16.49 17.71 -1.80
CA VAL A 273 -15.71 16.88 -2.72
C VAL A 273 -14.42 16.39 -2.08
N VAL A 274 -14.19 15.07 -2.13
CA VAL A 274 -12.91 14.44 -1.79
C VAL A 274 -12.03 14.41 -3.04
N LEU A 275 -10.92 15.15 -3.01
CA LEU A 275 -9.97 15.21 -4.12
C LEU A 275 -8.92 14.13 -4.00
N VAL A 276 -8.62 13.45 -5.11
CA VAL A 276 -7.64 12.37 -5.21
C VAL A 276 -6.72 12.61 -6.40
N SER A 277 -5.42 12.35 -6.25
CA SER A 277 -4.47 12.36 -7.37
C SER A 277 -3.24 11.50 -7.06
N SER A 278 -2.61 10.95 -8.09
CA SER A 278 -1.34 10.22 -7.95
C SER A 278 -0.14 11.13 -7.66
N ASN A 279 -0.25 12.43 -7.94
CA ASN A 279 0.84 13.38 -7.78
C ASN A 279 0.35 14.83 -7.63
N GLU A 280 1.19 15.68 -7.03
CA GLU A 280 0.89 17.10 -6.82
C GLU A 280 0.93 17.91 -8.11
N ALA A 281 1.73 17.49 -9.10
CA ALA A 281 1.88 18.22 -10.35
C ALA A 281 0.55 18.28 -11.12
N ASP A 282 -0.32 17.30 -10.98
CA ASP A 282 -1.64 17.30 -11.62
C ASP A 282 -2.66 18.26 -11.00
N ILE A 283 -2.36 18.85 -9.84
CA ILE A 283 -3.28 19.73 -9.12
C ILE A 283 -3.04 21.19 -9.54
N PRO A 284 -4.03 21.87 -10.17
CA PRO A 284 -3.98 23.30 -10.46
C PRO A 284 -3.78 24.13 -9.20
N PHE A 285 -3.15 25.29 -9.33
CA PHE A 285 -2.85 26.19 -8.22
C PHE A 285 -4.10 26.52 -7.38
N ASP A 286 -5.24 26.75 -8.04
CA ASP A 286 -6.52 27.05 -7.40
C ASP A 286 -7.07 25.91 -6.54
N LEU A 287 -6.59 24.68 -6.69
CA LEU A 287 -7.02 23.54 -5.87
C LEU A 287 -6.01 23.16 -4.77
N LYS A 288 -4.79 23.69 -4.80
CA LYS A 288 -3.71 23.30 -3.88
C LYS A 288 -3.99 23.61 -2.40
N HIS A 289 -4.91 24.53 -2.14
CA HIS A 289 -5.32 24.89 -0.78
C HIS A 289 -6.42 23.97 -0.22
N ILE A 290 -7.01 23.13 -1.07
CA ILE A 290 -7.96 22.08 -0.68
C ILE A 290 -7.17 20.83 -0.35
N ARG A 291 -7.63 20.06 0.62
CA ARG A 291 -7.03 18.78 0.98
C ARG A 291 -7.16 17.79 -0.19
N VAL A 292 -6.02 17.29 -0.66
CA VAL A 292 -5.94 16.24 -1.70
C VAL A 292 -5.35 14.96 -1.11
N ILE A 293 -5.96 13.82 -1.42
CA ILE A 293 -5.41 12.50 -1.11
C ILE A 293 -4.43 12.12 -2.21
N TYR A 294 -3.16 11.96 -1.83
CA TYR A 294 -2.13 11.46 -2.73
C TYR A 294 -1.92 9.94 -2.57
N TYR A 295 -1.76 9.25 -3.71
CA TYR A 295 -1.39 7.84 -3.78
C TYR A 295 -0.19 7.62 -4.71
N ASP A 296 0.68 6.66 -4.41
CA ASP A 296 1.84 6.34 -5.23
C ASP A 296 1.69 4.92 -5.77
N VAL A 297 1.55 4.76 -7.08
CA VAL A 297 1.35 3.45 -7.72
C VAL A 297 2.54 2.50 -7.54
N ASN A 298 3.70 3.01 -7.13
CA ASN A 298 4.89 2.21 -6.84
C ASN A 298 4.86 1.59 -5.43
N ASP A 299 3.97 2.06 -4.54
CA ASP A 299 3.74 1.44 -3.24
C ASP A 299 2.86 0.20 -3.43
N PRO A 300 3.32 -1.04 -3.15
CA PRO A 300 2.54 -2.26 -3.40
C PRO A 300 1.14 -2.29 -2.77
N PHE A 301 0.86 -1.44 -1.78
CA PHE A 301 -0.41 -1.35 -1.05
C PHE A 301 -1.21 -0.09 -1.36
N TRP A 302 -0.79 0.68 -2.36
CA TRP A 302 -1.38 1.98 -2.68
C TRP A 302 -2.90 1.92 -2.87
N GLY A 303 -3.42 0.85 -3.49
CA GLY A 303 -4.85 0.70 -3.76
C GLY A 303 -5.68 0.57 -2.48
N ASN A 304 -5.24 -0.25 -1.53
CA ASN A 304 -5.92 -0.42 -0.23
C ASN A 304 -5.79 0.83 0.64
N LYS A 305 -4.58 1.42 0.69
CA LYS A 305 -4.34 2.69 1.39
C LYS A 305 -5.24 3.79 0.84
N LEU A 306 -5.41 3.85 -0.48
CA LEU A 306 -6.29 4.81 -1.13
C LEU A 306 -7.75 4.54 -0.78
N MET A 307 -8.21 3.28 -0.86
CA MET A 307 -9.57 2.89 -0.51
C MET A 307 -9.94 3.32 0.92
N ASP A 308 -9.08 3.03 1.90
CA ASP A 308 -9.30 3.38 3.29
C ASP A 308 -9.29 4.89 3.51
N LYS A 309 -8.32 5.61 2.93
CA LYS A 309 -8.27 7.07 2.99
C LYS A 309 -9.50 7.70 2.36
N VAL A 310 -9.98 7.18 1.23
CA VAL A 310 -11.20 7.69 0.58
C VAL A 310 -12.40 7.45 1.47
N ALA A 311 -12.59 6.27 2.05
CA ALA A 311 -13.69 5.99 2.97
C ALA A 311 -13.69 6.92 4.20
N GLU A 312 -12.52 7.14 4.81
CA GLU A 312 -12.37 8.06 5.95
C GLU A 312 -12.68 9.51 5.56
N ASN A 313 -12.19 9.98 4.41
CA ASN A 313 -12.42 11.35 3.96
C ASN A 313 -13.85 11.58 3.48
N ILE A 314 -14.53 10.57 2.95
CA ILE A 314 -15.97 10.61 2.64
C ILE A 314 -16.76 10.89 3.92
N LEU A 315 -16.55 10.10 4.98
CA LEU A 315 -17.24 10.32 6.25
C LEU A 315 -16.87 11.66 6.89
N SER A 316 -15.59 12.05 6.82
CA SER A 316 -15.13 13.36 7.30
C SER A 316 -15.81 14.51 6.55
N ALA A 317 -15.94 14.43 5.22
CA ALA A 317 -16.57 15.45 4.40
C ALA A 317 -18.09 15.54 4.63
N ILE A 318 -18.74 14.44 5.03
CA ILE A 318 -20.15 14.48 5.44
C ILE A 318 -20.29 15.13 6.82
N ASN A 319 -19.35 14.87 7.75
CA ASN A 319 -19.38 15.42 9.10
C ASN A 319 -18.98 16.91 9.16
N HIS A 320 -18.05 17.31 8.30
CA HIS A 320 -17.45 18.64 8.20
C HIS A 320 -17.45 19.13 6.74
N PRO A 321 -18.64 19.36 6.15
CA PRO A 321 -18.74 19.75 4.74
C PRO A 321 -18.01 21.05 4.44
N GLU A 322 -17.89 21.96 5.41
CA GLU A 322 -17.15 23.22 5.28
C GLU A 322 -15.66 23.04 4.95
N GLU A 323 -15.04 21.93 5.34
CA GLU A 323 -13.63 21.63 5.02
C GLU A 323 -13.46 21.05 3.61
N ALA A 324 -14.55 20.55 3.02
CA ALA A 324 -14.58 19.86 1.74
C ALA A 324 -15.29 20.67 0.63
N VAL A 325 -15.74 21.89 0.94
CA VAL A 325 -16.41 22.81 0.00
C VAL A 325 -15.50 24.01 -0.28
N LEU A 326 -15.34 24.35 -1.56
CA LEU A 326 -14.68 25.58 -1.96
C LEU A 326 -15.61 26.78 -1.68
N ARG A 327 -15.50 27.39 -0.49
CA ARG A 327 -16.29 28.57 -0.14
C ARG A 327 -15.82 29.83 -0.87
N LYS A 328 -16.78 30.70 -1.22
CA LYS A 328 -16.53 32.13 -1.46
C LYS A 328 -15.94 32.72 -0.17
N ARG A 329 -14.74 33.31 -0.25
CA ARG A 329 -14.32 34.27 0.78
C ARG A 329 -15.24 35.48 0.64
N GLU A 330 -16.06 35.74 1.66
CA GLU A 330 -16.71 37.05 1.83
C GLU A 330 -15.68 38.14 2.14
#